data_AF-A0A932B5E0-F1
#
_entry.id   AF-A0A932B5E0-F1
#
_cell.length_a   1.000
_cell.length_b   1.000
_cell.length_c   1.000
_cell.angle_alpha   90.00
_cell.angle_beta   90.00
_cell.angle_gamma   90.00
#
_symmetry.space_group_name_H-M   'P 1'
#
loop_
_entity.id
_entity.type
_entity.pdbx_description
1 polymer ?
#
loop_
_entity_poly.entity_id
_entity_poly.type
_entity_poly.pdbx_seq_one_letter_code
_entity_poly.pdbx_strand_id
1 'polypeptide(L)'
;MASSADGVKLVATVLNGQIYTSTDSGITWVARDSVRGWTAVASSADGVKLVAAADSGQLYTSTDSGVTWVARDSSRSWRAVASSADGGKLVAGGIGTQLYTSTPSTAVGVNGFIGGSALDAITVQYIGNGQFMVLSHEGSLTVQ
;
A
#
# COMPACT_ATOMS: atom_id res chain seq x y z
N MET A 1 -13.74 4.34 9.64
CA MET A 1 -13.17 3.02 10.01
C MET A 1 -13.14 2.14 8.77
N ALA A 2 -12.29 1.12 8.75
CA ALA A 2 -12.20 0.13 7.68
C ALA A 2 -11.83 -1.24 8.27
N SER A 3 -12.02 -2.32 7.51
CA SER A 3 -11.76 -3.69 7.95
C SER A 3 -11.09 -4.52 6.84
N SER A 4 -10.41 -5.58 7.24
CA SER A 4 -10.14 -6.72 6.36
C SER A 4 -11.45 -7.42 5.96
N ALA A 5 -11.40 -8.22 4.90
CA ALA A 5 -12.54 -8.94 4.36
C ALA A 5 -13.08 -10.03 5.32
N ASP A 6 -12.21 -10.60 6.15
CA ASP A 6 -12.57 -11.56 7.20
C ASP A 6 -13.00 -10.89 8.53
N GLY A 7 -12.90 -9.56 8.62
CA GLY A 7 -13.25 -8.79 9.82
C GLY A 7 -12.32 -9.01 11.03
N VAL A 8 -11.16 -9.64 10.85
CA VAL A 8 -10.19 -9.87 11.94
C VAL A 8 -9.35 -8.63 12.21
N LYS A 9 -8.91 -7.94 11.15
CA LYS A 9 -8.15 -6.70 11.26
C LYS A 9 -9.05 -5.50 11.04
N LEU A 10 -9.05 -4.58 12.00
CA LEU A 10 -9.83 -3.34 11.92
C LEU A 10 -8.91 -2.13 12.09
N VAL A 11 -9.26 -1.04 11.43
CA VAL A 11 -8.61 0.27 11.61
C VAL A 11 -9.67 1.36 11.78
N ALA A 12 -9.47 2.20 12.78
CA ALA A 12 -10.31 3.35 13.05
C ALA A 12 -9.46 4.61 13.17
N THR A 13 -10.01 5.73 12.71
CA THR A 13 -9.41 7.05 12.80
C THR A 13 -10.29 7.94 13.64
N VAL A 14 -9.69 8.74 14.50
CA VAL A 14 -10.41 9.71 15.34
C VAL A 14 -10.04 11.13 14.92
N LEU A 15 -11.05 11.96 14.68
CA LEU A 15 -10.85 13.38 14.43
C LEU A 15 -10.23 14.03 15.68
N ASN A 16 -9.09 14.69 15.51
CA ASN A 16 -8.29 15.25 16.62
C ASN A 16 -7.85 14.17 17.63
N GLY A 17 -7.63 12.95 17.14
CA GLY A 17 -7.14 11.82 17.92
C GLY A 17 -6.12 11.00 17.14
N GLN A 18 -5.92 9.76 17.55
CA GLN A 18 -4.97 8.83 16.92
C GLN A 18 -5.68 7.89 15.93
N ILE A 19 -4.88 7.10 15.24
CA ILE A 19 -5.34 5.90 14.55
C ILE A 19 -5.39 4.77 15.58
N TYR A 20 -6.35 3.86 15.47
CA TYR A 20 -6.43 2.67 16.30
C TYR A 20 -6.51 1.44 15.41
N THR A 21 -5.78 0.38 15.76
CA THR A 21 -5.86 -0.91 15.08
C THR A 21 -6.25 -2.03 16.02
N SER A 22 -6.99 -3.00 15.50
CA SER A 22 -7.35 -4.24 16.17
C SER A 22 -6.97 -5.42 15.28
N THR A 23 -6.56 -6.52 15.90
CA THR A 23 -6.23 -7.79 15.23
C THR A 23 -7.06 -8.96 15.76
N ASP A 24 -8.09 -8.66 16.56
CA ASP A 24 -8.93 -9.62 17.28
C ASP A 24 -10.42 -9.27 17.10
N SER A 25 -10.79 -8.84 15.89
CA SER A 25 -12.17 -8.50 15.52
C SER A 25 -12.82 -7.43 16.42
N GLY A 26 -12.01 -6.49 16.91
CA GLY A 26 -12.47 -5.32 17.66
C GLY A 26 -12.59 -5.54 19.17
N ILE A 27 -12.10 -6.66 19.71
CA ILE A 27 -12.08 -6.93 21.15
C ILE A 27 -11.08 -5.99 21.85
N THR A 28 -9.88 -5.84 21.30
CA THR A 28 -8.87 -4.91 21.80
C THR A 28 -8.41 -3.94 20.71
N TRP A 29 -7.99 -2.75 21.13
CA TRP A 29 -7.53 -1.68 20.25
C TRP A 29 -6.21 -1.12 20.74
N VAL A 30 -5.27 -0.95 19.81
CA VAL A 30 -3.96 -0.34 20.05
C VAL A 30 -3.91 1.03 19.39
N ALA A 31 -3.57 2.07 20.15
CA ALA A 31 -3.34 3.40 19.60
C ALA A 31 -2.08 3.43 18.73
N ARG A 32 -2.16 4.07 17.56
CA ARG A 32 -1.15 4.15 16.50
C ARG A 32 -1.01 5.59 16.00
N ASP A 33 0.18 5.90 15.50
CA ASP A 33 0.58 7.22 14.97
C ASP A 33 0.26 8.38 15.95
N SER A 34 0.55 9.62 15.59
CA SER A 34 0.30 10.78 16.43
C SER A 34 -1.13 11.31 16.31
N VAL A 35 -1.49 12.17 17.25
CA VAL A 35 -2.76 12.91 17.24
C VAL A 35 -2.80 13.85 16.05
N ARG A 36 -3.82 13.73 15.19
CA ARG A 36 -4.09 14.61 14.03
C ARG A 36 -5.59 14.71 13.75
N GLY A 37 -5.96 15.61 12.84
CA GLY A 37 -7.32 15.69 12.29
C GLY A 37 -7.62 14.55 11.31
N TRP A 38 -7.57 13.29 11.72
CA TRP A 38 -7.84 12.17 10.80
C TRP A 38 -9.29 12.18 10.31
N THR A 39 -9.48 12.11 8.99
CA THR A 39 -10.80 12.27 8.34
C THR A 39 -11.30 11.01 7.67
N ALA A 40 -10.41 10.17 7.15
CA ALA A 40 -10.79 8.95 6.47
C ALA A 40 -9.68 7.89 6.56
N VAL A 41 -10.08 6.62 6.42
CA VAL A 41 -9.17 5.48 6.33
C VAL A 41 -9.78 4.40 5.44
N ALA A 42 -8.95 3.71 4.67
CA ALA A 42 -9.31 2.55 3.87
C ALA A 42 -8.26 1.44 4.05
N SER A 43 -8.67 0.20 3.79
CA SER A 43 -7.89 -1.02 4.00
C SER A 43 -7.89 -1.89 2.75
N SER A 44 -6.79 -2.61 2.51
CA SER A 44 -6.80 -3.80 1.66
C SER A 44 -7.64 -4.91 2.29
N ALA A 45 -8.02 -5.91 1.48
CA ALA A 45 -8.84 -7.03 1.90
C ALA A 45 -8.16 -7.91 2.98
N ASP A 46 -6.83 -7.99 2.99
CA ASP A 46 -6.06 -8.70 4.02
C ASP A 46 -5.73 -7.85 5.27
N GLY A 47 -6.11 -6.56 5.26
CA GLY A 47 -5.82 -5.61 6.34
C GLY A 47 -4.34 -5.26 6.52
N VAL A 48 -3.47 -5.62 5.58
CA VAL A 48 -2.02 -5.36 5.68
C VAL A 48 -1.65 -3.97 5.15
N LYS A 49 -2.27 -3.55 4.04
CA LYS A 49 -2.03 -2.24 3.44
C LYS A 49 -3.16 -1.29 3.79
N LEU A 50 -2.81 -0.15 4.36
CA LEU A 50 -3.78 0.85 4.81
C LEU A 50 -3.44 2.21 4.20
N VAL A 51 -4.47 3.03 4.02
CA VAL A 51 -4.33 4.45 3.69
C VAL A 51 -5.21 5.28 4.61
N ALA A 52 -4.66 6.35 5.18
CA ALA A 52 -5.36 7.31 6.04
C ALA A 52 -5.19 8.73 5.51
N ALA A 53 -6.20 9.56 5.71
CA ALA A 53 -6.23 10.97 5.35
C ALA A 53 -6.32 11.84 6.60
N ALA A 54 -5.59 12.94 6.58
CA ALA A 54 -5.68 13.98 7.60
C ALA A 54 -6.17 15.31 7.00
N ASP A 55 -7.06 16.00 7.72
CA ASP A 55 -7.45 17.38 7.41
C ASP A 55 -6.28 18.33 7.68
N SER A 56 -6.10 19.33 6.81
CA SER A 56 -4.95 20.24 6.85
C SER A 56 -3.60 19.51 6.96
N GLY A 57 -3.51 18.31 6.39
CA GLY A 57 -2.40 17.38 6.56
C GLY A 57 -2.18 16.52 5.33
N GLN A 58 -1.31 15.52 5.45
CA GLN A 58 -0.91 14.64 4.36
C GLN A 58 -1.79 13.39 4.28
N LEU A 59 -1.57 12.58 3.23
CA LEU A 59 -2.00 11.19 3.21
C LEU A 59 -0.95 10.34 3.92
N TYR A 60 -1.35 9.21 4.48
CA TYR A 60 -0.46 8.30 5.18
C TYR A 60 -0.75 6.87 4.72
N THR A 61 0.30 6.11 4.41
CA THR A 61 0.19 4.72 3.98
C THR A 61 0.93 3.79 4.95
N SER A 62 0.37 2.62 5.19
CA SER A 62 1.01 1.54 5.96
C SER A 62 1.05 0.26 5.12
N THR A 63 2.09 -0.55 5.32
CA THR A 63 2.25 -1.88 4.70
C THR A 63 2.40 -2.99 5.75
N ASP A 64 2.14 -2.68 7.02
CA ASP A 64 2.36 -3.56 8.16
C ASP A 64 1.14 -3.58 9.12
N SER A 65 -0.06 -3.47 8.56
CA SER A 65 -1.33 -3.43 9.31
C SER A 65 -1.44 -2.25 10.30
N GLY A 66 -0.88 -1.09 9.93
CA GLY A 66 -0.98 0.15 10.70
C GLY A 66 -0.04 0.27 11.89
N VAL A 67 0.98 -0.60 11.97
CA VAL A 67 2.03 -0.50 13.00
C VAL A 67 2.92 0.71 12.72
N THR A 68 3.31 0.91 11.45
CA THR A 68 4.03 2.09 10.98
C THR A 68 3.30 2.78 9.84
N TRP A 69 3.54 4.09 9.70
CA TRP A 69 2.88 4.95 8.72
C TRP A 69 3.91 5.85 8.04
N VAL A 70 3.80 5.95 6.72
CA VAL A 70 4.65 6.79 5.88
C VAL A 70 3.81 7.92 5.30
N ALA A 71 4.23 9.16 5.53
CA ALA A 71 3.58 10.34 4.97
C ALA A 71 3.75 10.38 3.44
N ARG A 72 2.68 10.76 2.74
CA ARG A 72 2.57 10.82 1.28
C ARG A 72 1.90 12.11 0.86
N ASP A 73 2.35 12.62 -0.30
CA ASP A 73 1.84 13.85 -0.92
C ASP A 73 1.97 15.09 -0.01
N SER A 74 1.58 16.27 -0.48
CA SER A 74 1.60 17.51 0.30
C SER A 74 0.33 17.70 1.15
N SER A 75 0.43 18.61 2.12
CA SER A 75 -0.66 18.92 3.03
C SER A 75 -1.84 19.57 2.32
N ARG A 76 -3.05 19.02 2.49
CA ARG A 76 -4.32 19.51 1.93
C ARG A 76 -5.48 19.17 2.88
N SER A 77 -6.69 19.63 2.55
CA SER A 77 -7.91 19.19 3.25
C SER A 77 -8.40 17.86 2.68
N TRP A 78 -7.69 16.77 2.97
CA TRP A 78 -8.10 15.43 2.56
C TRP A 78 -9.35 14.97 3.32
N ARG A 79 -10.33 14.41 2.60
CA ARG A 79 -11.62 14.00 3.19
C ARG A 79 -12.07 12.59 2.86
N ALA A 80 -11.53 12.00 1.80
CA ALA A 80 -11.91 10.65 1.40
C ALA A 80 -10.70 9.90 0.87
N VAL A 81 -10.65 8.61 1.18
CA VAL A 81 -9.70 7.65 0.61
C VAL A 81 -10.42 6.34 0.31
N ALA A 82 -9.97 5.63 -0.71
CA ALA A 82 -10.40 4.29 -1.05
C ALA A 82 -9.19 3.45 -1.48
N SER A 83 -9.28 2.13 -1.28
CA SER A 83 -8.24 1.16 -1.63
C SER A 83 -8.84 0.01 -2.44
N SER A 84 -8.08 -0.50 -3.41
CA SER A 84 -8.34 -1.81 -4.01
C SER A 84 -8.11 -2.93 -2.99
N ALA A 85 -8.67 -4.11 -3.27
CA ALA A 85 -8.56 -5.29 -2.41
C ALA A 85 -7.10 -5.70 -2.14
N ASP A 86 -6.20 -5.55 -3.11
CA ASP A 86 -4.76 -5.84 -2.98
C ASP A 86 -3.94 -4.67 -2.41
N GLY A 87 -4.57 -3.52 -2.15
CA GLY A 87 -3.94 -2.27 -1.75
C GLY A 87 -2.92 -1.70 -2.75
N GLY A 88 -2.94 -2.15 -4.01
CA GLY A 88 -2.06 -1.66 -5.07
C GLY A 88 -2.58 -0.41 -5.79
N LYS A 89 -3.87 -0.13 -5.67
CA LYS A 89 -4.53 1.06 -6.23
C LYS A 89 -5.26 1.81 -5.14
N LEU A 90 -4.92 3.08 -4.96
CA LEU A 90 -5.54 3.97 -4.00
C LEU A 90 -6.17 5.16 -4.74
N VAL A 91 -7.25 5.69 -4.19
CA VAL A 91 -7.84 6.96 -4.60
C VAL A 91 -7.97 7.85 -3.39
N ALA A 92 -7.70 9.15 -3.53
CA ALA A 92 -7.88 10.16 -2.51
C ALA A 92 -8.59 11.39 -3.05
N GLY A 93 -9.41 12.03 -2.22
CA GLY A 93 -10.13 13.25 -2.55
C GLY A 93 -10.03 14.28 -1.42
N GLY A 94 -9.78 15.53 -1.81
CA GLY A 94 -9.79 16.69 -0.92
C GLY A 94 -10.86 17.71 -1.30
N ILE A 95 -11.20 18.62 -0.39
CA ILE A 95 -12.15 19.70 -0.66
C ILE A 95 -11.52 20.71 -1.63
N GLY A 96 -12.23 21.03 -2.71
CA GLY A 96 -11.78 22.02 -3.70
C GLY A 96 -10.64 21.53 -4.59
N THR A 97 -10.34 20.23 -4.61
CA THR A 97 -9.30 19.62 -5.43
C THR A 97 -9.87 18.57 -6.39
N GLN A 98 -9.03 18.08 -7.31
CA GLN A 98 -9.35 16.89 -8.09
C GLN A 98 -9.32 15.60 -7.24
N LEU A 99 -9.67 14.47 -7.87
CA LEU A 99 -9.33 13.14 -7.37
C LEU A 99 -7.88 12.80 -7.71
N TYR A 100 -7.21 12.16 -6.77
CA TYR A 100 -5.83 11.69 -6.90
C TYR A 100 -5.83 10.18 -6.88
N THR A 101 -5.05 9.56 -7.75
CA THR A 101 -4.88 8.10 -7.80
C THR A 101 -3.42 7.75 -7.54
N SER A 102 -3.18 6.61 -6.90
CA SER A 102 -1.82 6.11 -6.74
C SER A 102 -1.27 5.64 -8.08
N THR A 103 -0.03 6.01 -8.39
CA THR A 103 0.74 5.33 -9.42
C THR A 103 1.47 4.14 -8.78
N PRO A 104 1.34 2.92 -9.33
CA PRO A 104 2.21 1.83 -8.93
C PRO A 104 3.66 2.27 -9.16
N SER A 105 4.49 2.17 -8.12
CA SER A 105 5.94 2.32 -8.27
C SER A 105 6.55 0.94 -8.19
N THR A 106 7.03 0.46 -9.34
CA THR A 106 8.01 -0.62 -9.38
C THR A 106 9.37 0.05 -9.38
N ALA A 107 10.08 0.00 -8.26
CA ALA A 107 11.51 0.27 -8.29
C ALA A 107 12.21 -0.89 -9.00
N VAL A 108 13.14 -0.59 -9.92
CA VAL A 108 14.08 -1.62 -10.40
C VAL A 108 14.77 -2.17 -9.16
N GLY A 109 14.63 -3.46 -8.90
CA GLY A 109 15.31 -4.10 -7.79
C GLY A 109 16.83 -3.96 -7.95
N VAL A 110 17.55 -3.78 -6.85
CA VAL A 110 19.03 -3.84 -6.85
C VAL A 110 19.57 -5.28 -7.03
N ASN A 111 18.67 -6.27 -7.09
CA ASN A 111 19.01 -7.67 -7.29
C ASN A 111 19.12 -7.99 -8.79
N GLY A 112 20.16 -7.43 -9.39
CA GLY A 112 20.68 -7.83 -10.69
C GLY A 112 19.75 -7.68 -11.89
N PHE A 113 20.33 -7.84 -13.06
CA PHE A 113 19.59 -7.86 -14.32
C PHE A 113 20.11 -8.97 -15.23
N ILE A 114 19.22 -9.46 -16.11
CA ILE A 114 19.60 -10.39 -17.17
C ILE A 114 19.79 -9.58 -18.44
N GLY A 115 21.02 -9.59 -18.96
CA GLY A 115 21.37 -8.95 -20.23
C GLY A 115 21.54 -9.99 -21.35
N GLY A 116 21.17 -9.62 -22.58
CA GLY A 116 21.32 -10.44 -23.78
C GLY A 116 21.40 -9.61 -25.05
N SER A 117 21.90 -10.22 -26.12
CA SER A 117 21.97 -9.69 -27.48
C SER A 117 20.70 -9.98 -28.29
N ALA A 118 20.63 -9.48 -29.52
CA ALA A 118 19.51 -9.77 -30.41
C ALA A 118 19.36 -11.28 -30.63
N LEU A 119 18.14 -11.80 -30.53
CA LEU A 119 17.76 -13.21 -30.64
C LEU A 119 18.03 -14.07 -29.39
N ASP A 120 18.56 -13.51 -28.30
CA ASP A 120 18.59 -14.23 -27.03
C ASP A 120 17.17 -14.37 -26.45
N ALA A 121 16.88 -15.50 -25.80
CA ALA A 121 15.58 -15.77 -25.21
C ALA A 121 15.73 -16.39 -23.82
N ILE A 122 14.79 -16.06 -22.93
CA ILE A 122 14.67 -16.69 -21.61
C ILE A 122 13.25 -17.22 -21.43
N THR A 123 13.14 -18.44 -20.95
CA THR A 123 11.86 -19.02 -20.53
C THR A 123 11.78 -18.93 -19.02
N VAL A 124 10.72 -18.30 -18.53
CA VAL A 124 10.45 -18.18 -17.09
C VAL A 124 9.11 -18.80 -16.74
N GLN A 125 9.04 -19.35 -15.53
CA GLN A 125 7.81 -19.78 -14.89
C GLN A 125 7.43 -18.76 -13.82
N TYR A 126 6.18 -18.28 -13.85
CA TYR A 126 5.65 -17.51 -12.73
C TYR A 126 5.40 -18.44 -11.55
N ILE A 127 6.02 -18.15 -10.39
CA ILE A 127 5.94 -18.98 -9.18
C ILE A 127 5.08 -18.35 -8.07
N GLY A 128 4.48 -17.19 -8.32
CA GLY A 128 3.63 -16.46 -7.36
C GLY A 128 4.33 -15.27 -6.69
N ASN A 129 3.58 -14.43 -6.00
CA ASN A 129 4.08 -13.26 -5.24
C ASN A 129 4.99 -12.31 -6.04
N GLY A 130 4.76 -12.15 -7.35
CA GLY A 130 5.61 -11.32 -8.20
C GLY A 130 6.99 -11.92 -8.50
N GLN A 131 7.21 -13.19 -8.18
CA GLN A 131 8.45 -13.92 -8.45
C GLN A 131 8.32 -14.80 -9.69
N PHE A 132 9.45 -14.91 -10.40
CA PHE A 132 9.62 -15.77 -11.57
C PHE A 132 10.85 -16.67 -11.35
N MET A 133 10.73 -17.92 -11.76
CA MET A 133 11.84 -18.88 -11.82
C MET A 133 12.31 -19.01 -13.27
N VAL A 134 13.62 -19.00 -13.51
CA VAL A 134 14.18 -19.26 -14.85
C VAL A 134 14.14 -20.76 -15.11
N LEU A 135 13.54 -21.16 -16.24
CA LEU A 135 13.46 -22.55 -16.68
C LEU A 135 14.57 -22.91 -17.67
N SER A 136 14.80 -22.02 -18.64
CA SER A 136 15.80 -22.22 -19.69
C SER A 136 16.16 -20.89 -20.34
N HIS A 137 17.26 -20.90 -21.09
CA HIS A 137 17.64 -19.80 -21.96
C HIS A 137 18.26 -20.29 -23.26
N GLU A 138 18.15 -19.48 -24.30
CA GLU A 138 18.87 -19.62 -25.57
C GLU A 138 19.72 -18.39 -25.81
N GLY A 139 20.91 -18.58 -26.38
CA GLY A 139 21.88 -17.52 -26.58
C GLY A 139 22.75 -17.24 -25.35
N SER A 140 23.44 -16.10 -25.36
CA SER A 140 24.49 -15.77 -24.38
C SER A 140 24.00 -14.76 -23.35
N LEU A 141 23.14 -15.22 -22.44
CA LEU A 141 22.67 -14.40 -21.33
C LEU A 141 23.73 -14.24 -20.24
N THR A 142 23.82 -13.05 -19.67
CA THR A 142 24.66 -12.76 -18.50
C THR A 142 23.82 -12.27 -17.33
N VAL A 143 24.14 -12.75 -16.13
CA VAL A 143 23.58 -12.25 -14.86
C VAL A 143 24.63 -11.31 -14.26
N GLN A 144 24.21 -10.08 -13.94
CA GLN A 144 25.01 -9.10 -13.19
C GLN A 144 24.29 -8.69 -11.93
#